data_AF-A0A958K0B1-F1
#
_entry.id   AF-A0A958K0B1-F1
#
_cell.length_a   1.000
_cell.length_b   1.000
_cell.length_c   1.000
_cell.angle_alpha   90.00
_cell.angle_beta   90.00
_cell.angle_gamma   90.00
#
_symmetry.space_group_name_H-M   'P 1'
#
loop_
_entity.id
_entity.type
_entity.pdbx_description
1 polymer ?
#
loop_
_entity_poly.entity_id
_entity_poly.type
_entity_poly.pdbx_seq_one_letter_code
_entity_poly.pdbx_strand_id
1 'polypeptide(L)'
;MSEGVAGVAKKKSSRSLPHLLAILLLLLLILVSALFWLEIHRRFPRLPEGDYVGSLSGVLGSERKERVHFFARSSSEHIEFVLLRSGWKPYRLSTRLDSSSEDTLYPLQLEGPDGSLFFVGEQVEPHSYKGFVSDLQSNEEGTWELKQVSAAEIQALSSESDLLHWIRMFDELQRIEGSRVAAETRLPQLKREVVRLESFITEGEKLKEQGGDSFQNAQAEIVHLEEELKNEKNNARVLLEKLQVAQRVTPMGTLVSLAREAAERDARWISSMMRSDGAATGSRGFEADYERAQEVLELLEGIRRENKLIEALSQGKRMKRVPFGSSQPTQEEEGV
;
A
#
# COMPACT_ATOMS: atom_id res chain seq x y z
N MET A 1 15.03 97.33 -74.45
CA MET A 1 14.95 95.87 -74.25
C MET A 1 15.69 95.59 -72.94
N SER A 2 14.92 95.26 -71.91
CA SER A 2 15.40 95.15 -70.52
C SER A 2 15.79 93.68 -70.27
N GLU A 3 17.09 93.45 -70.08
CA GLU A 3 17.62 92.15 -69.67
C GLU A 3 17.27 91.92 -68.20
N GLY A 4 16.37 90.96 -67.96
CA GLY A 4 15.93 90.54 -66.64
C GLY A 4 17.03 89.77 -65.91
N VAL A 5 17.39 90.28 -64.74
CA VAL A 5 18.31 89.70 -63.76
C VAL A 5 17.78 88.36 -63.26
N ALA A 6 18.43 87.26 -63.64
CA ALA A 6 18.24 85.93 -63.02
C ALA A 6 19.39 85.66 -62.04
N GLY A 7 19.27 86.21 -60.83
CA GLY A 7 20.17 85.91 -59.72
C GLY A 7 19.92 84.50 -59.19
N VAL A 8 20.71 83.53 -59.66
CA VAL A 8 20.71 82.16 -59.12
C VAL A 8 21.28 82.19 -57.70
N ALA A 9 20.39 82.27 -56.71
CA ALA A 9 20.74 82.11 -55.31
C ALA A 9 21.28 80.70 -55.08
N LYS A 10 22.60 80.56 -54.96
CA LYS A 10 23.26 79.31 -54.56
C LYS A 10 22.75 78.92 -53.17
N LYS A 11 21.76 78.03 -53.13
CA LYS A 11 21.21 77.43 -51.90
C LYS A 11 22.35 76.66 -51.22
N LYS A 12 23.01 77.31 -50.27
CA LYS A 12 24.09 76.75 -49.45
C LYS A 12 23.47 75.63 -48.62
N SER A 13 23.46 74.41 -49.15
CA SER A 13 22.95 73.23 -48.46
C SER A 13 23.75 73.07 -47.17
N SER A 14 23.11 73.35 -46.03
CA SER A 14 23.71 73.26 -44.71
C SER A 14 24.01 71.78 -44.41
N ARG A 15 25.24 71.36 -44.72
CA ARG A 15 25.76 70.03 -44.36
C ARG A 15 25.75 69.76 -42.84
N SER A 16 25.40 70.75 -42.01
CA SER A 16 25.25 70.64 -40.56
C SER A 16 23.91 70.05 -40.09
N LEU A 17 22.84 70.10 -40.91
CA LEU A 17 21.53 69.55 -40.53
C LEU A 17 21.56 68.06 -40.13
N PRO A 18 22.22 67.14 -40.86
CA PRO A 18 22.25 65.73 -40.46
C PRO A 18 22.99 65.50 -39.14
N HIS A 19 24.05 66.26 -38.87
CA HIS A 19 24.80 66.14 -37.61
C HIS A 19 23.99 66.62 -36.40
N LEU A 20 23.24 67.72 -36.54
CA LEU A 20 22.35 68.20 -35.49
C LEU A 20 21.24 67.20 -35.20
N LEU A 21 20.65 66.58 -36.24
CA LEU A 21 19.62 65.55 -36.08
C LEU A 21 20.17 64.29 -35.39
N ALA A 22 21.39 63.87 -35.72
CA ALA A 22 22.05 62.75 -35.05
C ALA A 22 22.32 63.01 -33.56
N ILE A 23 22.77 64.22 -33.20
CA ILE A 23 22.99 64.61 -31.80
C ILE A 23 21.67 64.62 -31.02
N LEU A 24 20.60 65.14 -31.62
CA LEU A 24 19.29 65.18 -30.98
C LEU A 24 18.71 63.77 -30.76
N LEU A 25 18.86 62.87 -31.73
CA LEU A 25 18.46 61.46 -31.58
C LEU A 25 19.28 60.74 -30.51
N LEU A 26 20.59 61.02 -30.41
CA LEU A 26 21.45 60.45 -29.37
C LEU A 26 21.02 60.93 -27.97
N LEU A 27 20.73 62.22 -27.81
CA LEU A 27 20.24 62.78 -26.54
C LEU A 27 18.88 62.17 -26.16
N LEU A 28 17.98 61.99 -27.14
CA LEU A 28 16.70 61.32 -26.92
C LEU A 28 16.91 59.86 -26.46
N LEU A 29 17.84 59.13 -27.10
CA LEU A 29 18.17 57.75 -26.72
C LEU A 29 18.74 57.68 -25.29
N ILE A 30 19.65 58.59 -24.92
CA ILE A 30 20.22 58.66 -23.57
C ILE A 30 19.11 58.95 -22.55
N LEU A 31 18.22 59.89 -22.85
CA LEU A 31 17.10 60.23 -21.97
C LEU A 31 16.15 59.04 -21.78
N VAL A 32 15.77 58.35 -22.87
CA VAL A 32 14.92 57.15 -22.81
C VAL A 32 15.62 56.03 -22.05
N SER A 33 16.92 55.82 -22.27
CA SER A 33 17.71 54.83 -21.54
C SER A 33 17.81 55.17 -20.05
N ALA A 34 17.98 56.44 -19.68
CA ALA A 34 18.05 56.87 -18.29
C ALA A 34 16.70 56.72 -17.57
N LEU A 35 15.59 57.06 -18.25
CA LEU A 35 14.24 56.85 -17.74
C LEU A 35 13.94 55.37 -17.55
N PHE A 36 14.29 54.53 -18.55
CA PHE A 36 14.13 53.09 -18.46
C PHE A 36 14.99 52.47 -17.35
N TRP A 37 16.21 52.98 -17.14
CA TRP A 37 17.08 52.50 -16.06
C TRP A 37 16.54 52.86 -14.67
N LEU A 38 16.02 54.08 -14.52
CA LEU A 38 15.28 54.49 -13.31
C LEU A 38 14.07 53.60 -13.05
N GLU A 39 13.35 53.22 -14.09
CA GLU A 39 12.19 52.33 -14.00
C GLU A 39 12.58 50.88 -13.66
N ILE A 40 13.71 50.36 -14.16
CA ILE A 40 14.25 49.06 -13.75
C ILE A 40 14.67 49.03 -12.27
N HIS A 41 15.08 50.19 -11.72
CA HIS A 41 15.47 50.32 -10.32
C HIS A 41 14.28 50.47 -9.39
N ARG A 42 13.08 50.68 -9.93
CA ARG A 42 11.83 50.55 -9.18
C ARG A 42 11.59 49.07 -8.90
N ARG A 43 12.08 48.57 -7.77
CA ARG A 43 11.93 47.18 -7.32
C ARG A 43 11.18 47.11 -6.01
N PHE A 44 10.67 45.93 -5.68
CA PHE A 44 10.12 45.66 -4.35
C PHE A 44 11.23 45.04 -3.49
N PRO A 45 11.45 45.52 -2.25
CA PRO A 45 12.52 45.00 -1.40
C PRO A 45 12.21 43.55 -1.01
N ARG A 46 13.24 42.70 -0.92
CA ARG A 46 13.06 41.35 -0.40
C ARG A 46 12.74 41.41 1.09
N LEU A 47 11.64 40.79 1.49
CA LEU A 47 11.22 40.74 2.88
C LEU A 47 11.82 39.49 3.56
N PRO A 48 12.53 39.62 4.70
CA PRO A 48 12.88 38.51 5.57
C PRO A 48 11.64 37.70 5.97
N GLU A 49 11.81 36.43 6.36
CA GLU A 49 10.69 35.62 6.83
C GLU A 49 10.00 36.26 8.05
N GLY A 50 8.68 36.31 8.03
CA GLY A 50 7.89 36.87 9.11
C GLY A 50 6.60 37.57 8.65
N ASP A 51 5.91 38.13 9.63
CA ASP A 51 4.65 38.84 9.44
C ASP A 51 4.90 40.36 9.46
N TYR A 52 4.22 41.07 8.57
CA TYR A 52 4.38 42.49 8.36
C TYR A 52 3.01 43.16 8.29
N VAL A 53 2.90 44.35 8.89
CA VAL A 53 1.72 45.20 8.80
C VAL A 53 2.13 46.51 8.18
N GLY A 54 1.35 46.93 7.19
CA GLY A 54 1.60 48.14 6.44
C GLY A 54 0.37 49.03 6.34
N SER A 55 0.62 50.24 5.87
CA SER A 55 -0.43 51.19 5.53
C SER A 55 -0.07 51.86 4.21
N LEU A 56 -1.08 52.05 3.36
CA LEU A 56 -0.96 52.83 2.13
C LEU A 56 -1.82 54.09 2.22
N SER A 57 -1.43 55.12 1.47
CA SER A 57 -2.17 56.38 1.39
C SER A 57 -1.99 57.04 0.02
N GLY A 58 -2.99 57.79 -0.44
CA GLY A 58 -2.90 58.57 -1.68
C GLY A 58 -3.34 57.85 -2.96
N VAL A 59 -3.78 56.60 -2.87
CA VAL A 59 -4.38 55.83 -3.98
C VAL A 59 -5.75 55.30 -3.56
N LEU A 60 -6.50 54.75 -4.53
CA LEU A 60 -7.80 54.08 -4.33
C LEU A 60 -8.99 55.02 -4.10
N GLY A 61 -8.92 56.26 -4.62
CA GLY A 61 -10.06 57.18 -4.66
C GLY A 61 -10.60 57.57 -3.28
N SER A 62 -9.78 57.49 -2.23
CA SER A 62 -10.18 57.93 -0.90
C SER A 62 -10.24 59.46 -0.90
N GLU A 63 -11.42 60.05 -1.16
CA GLU A 63 -11.67 61.50 -1.00
C GLU A 63 -11.29 62.01 0.41
N ARG A 64 -11.19 61.09 1.37
CA ARG A 64 -10.62 61.30 2.69
C ARG A 64 -9.23 60.68 2.71
N LYS A 65 -8.25 61.34 3.33
CA LYS A 65 -6.87 60.86 3.57
C LYS A 65 -6.80 59.62 4.48
N GLU A 66 -7.72 58.66 4.30
CA GLU A 66 -7.80 57.42 5.05
C GLU A 66 -6.65 56.52 4.62
N ARG A 67 -5.93 56.02 5.61
CA ARG A 67 -4.88 55.03 5.39
C ARG A 67 -5.55 53.68 5.23
N VAL A 68 -5.23 52.97 4.16
CA VAL A 68 -5.69 51.59 3.98
C VAL A 68 -4.62 50.68 4.55
N HIS A 69 -5.00 49.85 5.51
CA HIS A 69 -4.09 48.89 6.12
C HIS A 69 -3.94 47.66 5.23
N PHE A 70 -2.77 47.04 5.29
CA PHE A 70 -2.49 45.80 4.57
C PHE A 70 -1.58 44.90 5.39
N PHE A 71 -1.66 43.61 5.12
CA PHE A 71 -0.88 42.57 5.76
C PHE A 71 0.00 41.88 4.72
N ALA A 72 1.25 41.62 5.06
CA ALA A 72 2.13 40.81 4.25
C ALA A 72 2.82 39.75 5.11
N ARG A 73 2.88 38.51 4.60
CA ARG A 73 3.61 37.40 5.22
C ARG A 73 4.66 36.92 4.24
N SER A 74 5.91 36.95 4.66
CA SER A 74 7.02 36.45 3.88
C SER A 74 7.46 35.08 4.39
N SER A 75 7.63 34.14 3.46
CA SER A 75 8.21 32.82 3.68
C SER A 75 9.37 32.58 2.71
N SER A 76 10.13 31.50 2.92
CA SER A 76 11.18 31.05 2.00
C SER A 76 10.74 30.85 0.55
N GLU A 77 9.44 30.60 0.29
CA GLU A 77 8.95 30.28 -1.05
C GLU A 77 8.04 31.35 -1.67
N HIS A 78 7.36 32.14 -0.84
CA HIS A 78 6.38 33.11 -1.30
C HIS A 78 6.17 34.27 -0.32
N ILE A 79 5.77 35.41 -0.86
CA ILE A 79 5.18 36.53 -0.13
C ILE A 79 3.68 36.50 -0.38
N GLU A 80 2.93 36.42 0.69
CA GLU A 80 1.49 36.60 0.70
C GLU A 80 1.17 38.04 1.06
N PHE A 81 0.35 38.71 0.27
CA PHE A 81 0.03 40.12 0.44
C PHE A 81 -1.47 40.32 0.35
N VAL A 82 -2.05 41.00 1.35
CA VAL A 82 -3.49 41.23 1.43
C VAL A 82 -3.77 42.67 1.80
N LEU A 83 -4.56 43.33 0.96
CA LEU A 83 -5.12 44.63 1.23
C LEU A 83 -6.39 44.48 2.08
N LEU A 84 -6.46 45.15 3.24
CA LEU A 84 -7.65 45.10 4.12
C LEU A 84 -8.74 46.04 3.61
N ARG A 85 -9.22 45.77 2.39
CA ARG A 85 -10.30 46.50 1.73
C ARG A 85 -11.28 45.51 1.09
N SER A 86 -12.56 45.83 1.15
CA SER A 86 -13.62 44.98 0.58
C SER A 86 -13.36 44.67 -0.90
N GLY A 87 -13.52 43.41 -1.28
CA GLY A 87 -13.38 42.93 -2.66
C GLY A 87 -11.96 42.64 -3.13
N TRP A 88 -10.94 43.03 -2.36
CA TRP A 88 -9.54 42.66 -2.65
C TRP A 88 -9.27 41.22 -2.24
N LYS A 89 -8.63 40.45 -3.12
CA LYS A 89 -8.27 39.06 -2.85
C LYS A 89 -6.82 38.97 -2.36
N PRO A 90 -6.50 37.95 -1.54
CA PRO A 90 -5.12 37.66 -1.19
C PRO A 90 -4.29 37.37 -2.43
N TYR A 91 -3.10 37.94 -2.50
CA TYR A 91 -2.17 37.71 -3.60
C TYR A 91 -0.94 36.94 -3.10
N ARG A 92 -0.51 35.93 -3.86
CA ARG A 92 0.65 35.10 -3.53
C ARG A 92 1.71 35.28 -4.61
N LEU A 93 2.85 35.84 -4.23
CA LEU A 93 3.99 36.05 -5.11
C LEU A 93 5.10 35.05 -4.75
N SER A 94 5.55 34.25 -5.71
CA SER A 94 6.69 33.34 -5.51
C SER A 94 7.99 34.13 -5.32
N THR A 95 8.73 33.89 -4.24
CA THR A 95 10.05 34.51 -4.00
C THR A 95 11.17 33.84 -4.79
N ARG A 96 10.92 32.66 -5.37
CA ARG A 96 11.88 31.86 -6.15
C ARG A 96 12.14 32.35 -7.59
N LEU A 97 11.59 33.50 -8.00
CA LEU A 97 11.87 34.03 -9.34
C LEU A 97 13.38 34.29 -9.49
N ASP A 98 13.94 33.91 -10.64
CA ASP A 98 15.35 33.83 -11.05
C ASP A 98 16.16 35.16 -10.98
N SER A 99 15.95 36.01 -9.98
CA SER A 99 16.76 37.21 -9.81
C SER A 99 18.12 36.82 -9.25
N SER A 100 19.14 36.90 -10.10
CA SER A 100 20.56 36.78 -9.73
C SER A 100 21.04 37.87 -8.76
N SER A 101 20.15 38.75 -8.29
CA SER A 101 20.41 39.81 -7.31
C SER A 101 19.70 39.46 -6.01
N GLU A 102 20.46 39.11 -4.98
CA GLU A 102 19.96 38.48 -3.74
C GLU A 102 18.92 39.34 -2.96
N ASP A 103 18.90 40.66 -3.17
CA ASP A 103 18.23 41.62 -2.29
C ASP A 103 16.93 42.23 -2.82
N THR A 104 16.56 42.00 -4.09
CA THR A 104 15.40 42.68 -4.69
C THR A 104 14.49 41.74 -5.47
N LEU A 105 13.19 42.03 -5.40
CA LEU A 105 12.13 41.33 -6.11
C LEU A 105 11.59 42.22 -7.24
N TYR A 106 10.94 41.58 -8.21
CA TYR A 106 10.12 42.32 -9.17
C TYR A 106 9.05 43.13 -8.44
N PRO A 107 8.65 44.29 -8.99
CA PRO A 107 7.56 45.07 -8.45
C PRO A 107 6.34 44.23 -8.15
N LEU A 108 5.74 44.46 -6.99
CA LEU A 108 4.54 43.75 -6.59
C LEU A 108 3.34 44.41 -7.27
N GLN A 109 2.65 43.67 -8.13
CA GLN A 109 1.41 44.13 -8.76
C GLN A 109 0.22 43.39 -8.14
N LEU A 110 -0.77 44.15 -7.68
CA LEU A 110 -2.01 43.62 -7.11
C LEU A 110 -3.19 44.08 -7.96
N GLU A 111 -4.02 43.13 -8.37
CA GLU A 111 -5.25 43.40 -9.11
C GLU A 111 -6.45 43.31 -8.17
N GLY A 112 -7.29 44.34 -8.20
CA GLY A 112 -8.48 44.42 -7.38
C GLY A 112 -9.67 45.02 -8.13
N PRO A 113 -10.84 45.11 -7.48
CA PRO A 113 -12.05 45.68 -8.08
C PRO A 113 -11.90 47.16 -8.40
N ASP A 114 -11.06 47.88 -7.65
CA ASP A 114 -10.92 49.33 -7.73
C ASP A 114 -9.73 49.79 -8.58
N GLY A 115 -8.90 48.86 -9.08
CA GLY A 115 -7.68 49.23 -9.82
C GLY A 115 -6.61 48.14 -9.84
N SER A 116 -5.46 48.49 -10.42
CA SER A 116 -4.27 47.64 -10.40
C SER A 116 -3.13 48.42 -9.75
N LEU A 117 -2.78 48.01 -8.54
CA LEU A 117 -1.78 48.69 -7.72
C LEU A 117 -0.40 48.11 -8.00
N PHE A 118 0.56 48.99 -8.20
CA PHE A 118 1.96 48.65 -8.47
C PHE A 118 2.84 49.21 -7.35
N PHE A 119 3.49 48.32 -6.59
CA PHE A 119 4.27 48.65 -5.40
C PHE A 119 5.76 48.58 -5.69
N VAL A 120 6.44 49.66 -5.31
CA VAL A 120 7.89 49.83 -5.42
C VAL A 120 8.38 50.41 -4.10
N GLY A 121 9.54 50.00 -3.62
CA GLY A 121 10.09 50.62 -2.41
C GLY A 121 11.49 50.16 -2.07
N GLU A 122 11.91 50.54 -0.88
CA GLU A 122 13.22 50.27 -0.34
C GLU A 122 13.15 50.01 1.16
N GLN A 123 14.22 49.43 1.70
CA GLN A 123 14.38 49.26 3.13
C GLN A 123 14.90 50.57 3.74
N VAL A 124 14.18 51.11 4.72
CA VAL A 124 14.54 52.36 5.40
C VAL A 124 15.24 52.08 6.72
N GLU A 125 14.76 51.08 7.47
CA GLU A 125 15.37 50.62 8.73
C GLU A 125 15.38 49.09 8.76
N PRO A 126 16.10 48.44 9.69
CA PRO A 126 15.95 47.01 9.92
C PRO A 126 14.47 46.65 10.11
N HIS A 127 13.94 45.78 9.24
CA HIS A 127 12.55 45.32 9.29
C HIS A 127 11.49 46.41 9.04
N SER A 128 11.87 47.55 8.43
CA SER A 128 11.00 48.65 8.06
C SER A 128 11.25 49.08 6.62
N TYR A 129 10.17 49.15 5.84
CA TYR A 129 10.20 49.38 4.41
C TYR A 129 9.22 50.48 4.05
N LYS A 130 9.57 51.30 3.06
CA LYS A 130 8.70 52.35 2.54
C LYS A 130 8.82 52.44 1.04
N GLY A 131 7.82 53.00 0.41
CA GLY A 131 7.86 53.18 -1.03
C GLY A 131 6.65 53.90 -1.60
N PHE A 132 6.53 53.78 -2.91
CA PHE A 132 5.48 54.35 -3.72
C PHE A 132 4.55 53.25 -4.23
N VAL A 133 3.28 53.60 -4.31
CA VAL A 133 2.25 52.77 -4.94
C VAL A 133 1.59 53.60 -6.03
N SER A 134 1.48 53.06 -7.23
CA SER A 134 0.76 53.70 -8.33
C SER A 134 -0.40 52.82 -8.77
N ASP A 135 -1.57 53.41 -8.97
CA ASP A 135 -2.70 52.72 -9.60
C ASP A 135 -2.61 52.89 -11.11
N LEU A 136 -2.42 51.78 -11.82
CA LEU A 136 -2.24 51.76 -13.27
C LEU A 136 -3.50 52.18 -14.04
N GLN A 137 -4.68 52.14 -13.41
CA GLN A 137 -5.94 52.52 -14.06
C GLN A 137 -6.27 54.01 -13.88
N SER A 138 -6.18 54.52 -12.65
CA SER A 138 -6.47 55.93 -12.34
C SER A 138 -5.27 56.85 -12.54
N ASN A 139 -4.06 56.30 -12.65
CA ASN A 139 -2.78 57.03 -12.64
C ASN A 139 -2.60 57.89 -11.38
N GLU A 140 -3.23 57.49 -10.27
CA GLU A 140 -3.00 58.05 -8.94
C GLU A 140 -1.70 57.48 -8.35
N GLU A 141 -0.96 58.32 -7.65
CA GLU A 141 0.27 57.95 -6.95
C GLU A 141 0.11 58.18 -5.45
N GLY A 142 0.61 57.22 -4.68
CA GLY A 142 0.56 57.21 -3.23
C GLY A 142 1.85 56.67 -2.62
N THR A 143 1.84 56.57 -1.30
CA THR A 143 2.95 56.02 -0.52
C THR A 143 2.48 54.85 0.31
N TRP A 144 3.40 53.93 0.57
CA TRP A 144 3.18 52.82 1.50
C TRP A 144 4.33 52.70 2.48
N GLU A 145 4.00 52.19 3.66
CA GLU A 145 4.95 51.84 4.71
C GLU A 145 4.63 50.42 5.19
N LEU A 146 5.65 49.63 5.51
CA LEU A 146 5.54 48.25 5.96
C LEU A 146 6.54 47.99 7.07
N LYS A 147 6.08 47.44 8.19
CA LYS A 147 6.92 47.11 9.34
C LYS A 147 6.70 45.67 9.77
N GLN A 148 7.78 44.96 10.09
CA GLN A 148 7.66 43.62 10.67
C GLN A 148 7.04 43.72 12.06
N VAL A 149 6.12 42.82 12.34
CA VAL A 149 5.41 42.74 13.62
C VAL A 149 5.61 41.37 14.23
N SER A 150 5.74 41.34 15.55
CA SER A 150 5.71 40.11 16.33
C SER A 150 4.28 39.61 16.52
N ALA A 151 4.11 38.32 16.83
CA ALA A 151 2.80 37.75 17.14
C ALA A 151 2.08 38.47 18.30
N ALA A 152 2.84 39.01 19.26
CA ALA A 152 2.28 39.80 20.36
C ALA A 152 1.75 41.17 19.89
N GLU A 153 2.45 41.82 18.95
CA GLU A 153 2.01 43.09 18.36
C GLU A 153 0.77 42.90 17.48
N ILE A 154 0.68 41.79 16.74
CA ILE A 154 -0.53 41.42 15.98
C ILE A 154 -1.73 41.28 16.92
N GLN A 155 -1.55 40.65 18.08
CA GLN A 155 -2.61 40.57 19.09
C GLN A 155 -2.93 41.93 19.73
N ALA A 156 -1.95 42.84 19.84
CA ALA A 156 -2.17 44.19 20.35
C ALA A 156 -2.90 45.09 19.35
N LEU A 157 -2.75 44.84 18.04
CA LEU A 157 -3.50 45.47 16.96
C LEU A 157 -4.99 45.05 16.92
N SER A 158 -5.44 44.26 17.90
CA SER A 158 -6.81 43.73 18.09
C SER A 158 -7.94 44.75 18.15
N SER A 159 -7.66 46.05 18.18
CA SER A 159 -8.70 47.06 17.93
C SER A 159 -9.30 46.94 16.53
N GLU A 160 -8.57 46.35 15.58
CA GLU A 160 -9.05 46.00 14.24
C GLU A 160 -9.47 44.52 14.21
N SER A 161 -10.70 44.24 14.61
CA SER A 161 -11.29 42.88 14.63
C SER A 161 -11.09 42.12 13.31
N ASP A 162 -11.08 42.86 12.21
CA ASP A 162 -11.11 42.32 10.86
C ASP A 162 -9.75 41.74 10.45
N LEU A 163 -8.64 42.36 10.88
CA LEU A 163 -7.30 41.86 10.59
C LEU A 163 -7.06 40.50 11.27
N LEU A 164 -7.41 40.39 12.56
CA LEU A 164 -7.26 39.13 13.29
C LEU A 164 -8.16 38.02 12.74
N HIS A 165 -9.40 38.37 12.40
CA HIS A 165 -10.30 37.42 11.76
C HIS A 165 -9.72 36.92 10.44
N TRP A 166 -9.17 37.84 9.64
CA TRP A 166 -8.57 37.52 8.37
C TRP A 166 -7.33 36.62 8.50
N ILE A 167 -6.39 36.97 9.39
CA ILE A 167 -5.19 36.15 9.66
C ILE A 167 -5.60 34.74 10.10
N ARG A 168 -6.60 34.63 10.97
CA ARG A 168 -7.12 33.33 11.42
C ARG A 168 -7.75 32.52 10.28
N MET A 169 -8.59 33.16 9.46
CA MET A 169 -9.18 32.52 8.28
C MET A 169 -8.10 32.04 7.32
N PHE A 170 -7.04 32.82 7.18
CA PHE A 170 -5.93 32.49 6.31
C PHE A 170 -5.13 31.29 6.80
N ASP A 171 -4.80 31.27 8.09
CA ASP A 171 -4.14 30.12 8.72
C ASP A 171 -5.01 28.85 8.60
N GLU A 172 -6.33 28.99 8.74
CA GLU A 172 -7.27 27.89 8.53
C GLU A 172 -7.29 27.42 7.07
N LEU A 173 -7.27 28.34 6.11
CA LEU A 173 -7.19 28.02 4.68
C LEU A 173 -5.90 27.27 4.35
N GLN A 174 -4.73 27.74 4.83
CA GLN A 174 -3.46 27.04 4.63
C GLN A 174 -3.46 25.64 5.25
N ARG A 175 -4.08 25.50 6.44
CA ARG A 175 -4.24 24.18 7.07
C ARG A 175 -5.12 23.26 6.23
N ILE A 176 -6.22 23.78 5.69
CA ILE A 176 -7.13 23.02 4.82
C ILE A 176 -6.42 22.63 3.52
N GLU A 177 -5.72 23.55 2.87
CA GLU A 177 -4.94 23.29 1.65
C GLU A 177 -3.86 22.23 1.89
N GLY A 178 -3.10 22.35 2.98
CA GLY A 178 -2.12 21.33 3.39
C GLY A 178 -2.76 19.96 3.61
N SER A 179 -3.93 19.90 4.26
CA SER A 179 -4.68 18.66 4.46
C SER A 179 -5.21 18.06 3.15
N ARG A 180 -5.59 18.91 2.20
CA ARG A 180 -6.02 18.52 0.85
C ARG A 180 -4.86 17.89 0.08
N VAL A 181 -3.69 18.53 0.03
CA VAL A 181 -2.50 17.99 -0.64
C VAL A 181 -2.08 16.66 0.01
N ALA A 182 -2.13 16.56 1.34
CA ALA A 182 -1.86 15.31 2.04
C ALA A 182 -2.90 14.21 1.72
N ALA A 183 -4.16 14.55 1.50
CA ALA A 183 -5.19 13.60 1.08
C ALA A 183 -5.02 13.17 -0.38
N GLU A 184 -4.72 14.11 -1.29
CA GLU A 184 -4.46 13.85 -2.70
C GLU A 184 -3.26 12.91 -2.90
N THR A 185 -2.21 13.05 -2.07
CA THR A 185 -1.04 12.15 -2.09
C THR A 185 -1.33 10.75 -1.54
N ARG A 186 -2.29 10.59 -0.61
CA ARG A 186 -2.71 9.28 -0.07
C ARG A 186 -3.66 8.50 -0.99
N LEU A 187 -4.49 9.21 -1.77
CA LEU A 187 -5.48 8.63 -2.68
C LEU A 187 -4.90 7.54 -3.63
N PRO A 188 -3.74 7.73 -4.30
CA PRO A 188 -3.17 6.67 -5.15
C PRO A 188 -2.72 5.43 -4.37
N GLN A 189 -2.30 5.57 -3.11
CA GLN A 189 -1.91 4.42 -2.27
C GLN A 189 -3.15 3.59 -1.92
N LEU A 190 -4.23 4.24 -1.47
CA LEU A 190 -5.50 3.57 -1.18
C LEU A 190 -6.08 2.88 -2.42
N LYS A 191 -5.99 3.51 -3.61
CA LYS A 191 -6.41 2.87 -4.87
C LYS A 191 -5.63 1.57 -5.16
N ARG A 192 -4.32 1.55 -4.89
CA ARG A 192 -3.51 0.32 -5.05
C ARG A 192 -3.89 -0.76 -4.05
N GLU A 193 -4.20 -0.37 -2.81
CA GLU A 193 -4.67 -1.30 -1.78
C GLU A 193 -6.02 -1.90 -2.12
N VAL A 194 -6.97 -1.10 -2.62
CA VAL A 194 -8.28 -1.59 -3.09
C VAL A 194 -8.10 -2.60 -4.22
N VAL A 195 -7.31 -2.30 -5.25
CA VAL A 195 -7.03 -3.24 -6.36
C VAL A 195 -6.37 -4.53 -5.85
N ARG A 196 -5.48 -4.43 -4.85
CA ARG A 196 -4.85 -5.60 -4.23
C ARG A 196 -5.84 -6.46 -3.43
N LEU A 197 -6.79 -5.83 -2.73
CA LEU A 197 -7.85 -6.54 -2.02
C LEU A 197 -8.83 -7.20 -2.99
N GLU A 198 -9.18 -6.53 -4.08
CA GLU A 198 -10.00 -7.09 -5.16
C GLU A 198 -9.33 -8.31 -5.80
N SER A 199 -8.03 -8.25 -6.09
CA SER A 199 -7.29 -9.41 -6.61
C SER A 199 -7.27 -10.56 -5.60
N PHE A 200 -7.08 -10.27 -4.31
CA PHE A 200 -7.11 -11.29 -3.25
C PHE A 200 -8.48 -11.96 -3.10
N ILE A 201 -9.58 -11.18 -3.19
CA ILE A 201 -10.95 -11.73 -3.17
C ILE A 201 -11.17 -12.63 -4.39
N THR A 202 -10.75 -12.18 -5.57
CA THR A 202 -10.89 -12.95 -6.82
C THR A 202 -10.09 -14.26 -6.77
N GLU A 203 -8.87 -14.23 -6.21
CA GLU A 203 -8.07 -15.43 -5.96
C GLU A 203 -8.73 -16.36 -4.94
N GLY A 204 -9.32 -15.80 -3.87
CA GLY A 204 -10.06 -16.56 -2.87
C GLY A 204 -11.28 -17.30 -3.45
N GLU A 205 -12.01 -16.67 -4.37
CA GLU A 205 -13.12 -17.31 -5.08
C GLU A 205 -12.64 -18.48 -5.95
N LYS A 206 -11.54 -18.32 -6.69
CA LYS A 206 -10.93 -19.41 -7.47
C LYS A 206 -10.47 -20.58 -6.61
N LEU A 207 -9.87 -20.31 -5.46
CA LEU A 207 -9.46 -21.37 -4.52
C LEU A 207 -10.66 -22.13 -3.95
N LYS A 208 -11.79 -21.44 -3.72
CA LYS A 208 -13.03 -22.06 -3.28
C LYS A 208 -13.62 -22.98 -4.35
N GLU A 209 -13.59 -22.56 -5.62
CA GLU A 209 -14.01 -23.40 -6.76
C GLU A 209 -13.13 -24.64 -6.89
N GLN A 210 -11.80 -24.48 -6.86
CA GLN A 210 -10.85 -25.61 -6.88
C GLN A 210 -11.02 -26.57 -5.71
N GLY A 211 -11.32 -26.04 -4.51
CA GLY A 211 -11.64 -26.84 -3.33
C GLY A 211 -12.95 -27.62 -3.48
N GLY A 212 -13.96 -27.02 -4.10
CA GLY A 212 -15.22 -27.66 -4.45
C GLY A 212 -15.04 -28.82 -5.43
N ASP A 213 -14.29 -28.60 -6.51
CA ASP A 213 -13.99 -29.64 -7.50
C ASP A 213 -13.18 -30.78 -6.89
N SER A 214 -12.17 -30.46 -6.07
CA SER A 214 -11.36 -31.47 -5.37
C SER A 214 -12.20 -32.29 -4.39
N PHE A 215 -13.13 -31.66 -3.68
CA PHE A 215 -14.05 -32.33 -2.78
C PHE A 215 -15.02 -33.26 -3.53
N GLN A 216 -15.60 -32.79 -4.64
CA GLN A 216 -16.48 -33.62 -5.48
C GLN A 216 -15.73 -34.82 -6.08
N ASN A 217 -14.49 -34.61 -6.55
CA ASN A 217 -13.65 -35.68 -7.07
C ASN A 217 -13.30 -36.72 -5.99
N ALA A 218 -12.91 -36.27 -4.79
CA ALA A 218 -12.63 -37.16 -3.66
C ALA A 218 -13.89 -37.94 -3.23
N GLN A 219 -15.05 -37.31 -3.25
CA GLN A 219 -16.32 -37.97 -2.96
C GLN A 219 -16.66 -39.03 -4.00
N ALA A 220 -16.46 -38.73 -5.29
CA ALA A 220 -16.65 -39.70 -6.38
C ALA A 220 -15.67 -40.88 -6.27
N GLU A 221 -14.42 -40.62 -5.91
CA GLU A 221 -13.40 -41.65 -5.69
C GLU A 221 -13.75 -42.56 -4.50
N ILE A 222 -14.24 -42.01 -3.39
CA ILE A 222 -14.70 -42.82 -2.24
C ILE A 222 -15.85 -43.75 -2.67
N VAL A 223 -16.84 -43.23 -3.40
CA VAL A 223 -17.96 -44.05 -3.89
C VAL A 223 -17.47 -45.15 -4.81
N HIS A 224 -16.54 -44.84 -5.72
CA HIS A 224 -15.92 -45.82 -6.60
C HIS A 224 -15.17 -46.91 -5.82
N LEU A 225 -14.35 -46.53 -4.85
CA LEU A 225 -13.60 -47.48 -4.00
C LEU A 225 -14.53 -48.34 -3.14
N GLU A 226 -15.65 -47.79 -2.65
CA GLU A 226 -16.67 -48.56 -1.93
C GLU A 226 -17.32 -49.61 -2.83
N GLU A 227 -17.59 -49.28 -4.10
CA GLU A 227 -18.12 -50.21 -5.08
C GLU A 227 -17.10 -51.31 -5.43
N GLU A 228 -15.84 -50.96 -5.66
CA GLU A 228 -14.75 -51.92 -5.85
C GLU A 228 -14.61 -52.87 -4.66
N LEU A 229 -14.60 -52.32 -3.44
CA LEU A 229 -14.50 -53.10 -2.21
C LEU A 229 -15.69 -54.06 -2.05
N LYS A 230 -16.90 -53.63 -2.43
CA LYS A 230 -18.09 -54.49 -2.44
C LYS A 230 -17.95 -55.62 -3.46
N ASN A 231 -17.46 -55.33 -4.66
CA ASN A 231 -17.23 -56.32 -5.71
C ASN A 231 -16.17 -57.35 -5.29
N GLU A 232 -15.05 -56.90 -4.71
CA GLU A 232 -14.01 -57.78 -4.19
C GLU A 232 -14.49 -58.65 -3.02
N LYS A 233 -15.30 -58.10 -2.10
CA LYS A 233 -15.94 -58.89 -1.04
C LYS A 233 -16.84 -59.99 -1.60
N ASN A 234 -17.61 -59.70 -2.64
CA ASN A 234 -18.44 -60.70 -3.31
C ASN A 234 -17.59 -61.78 -3.99
N ASN A 235 -16.51 -61.38 -4.68
CA ASN A 235 -15.57 -62.33 -5.29
C ASN A 235 -14.92 -63.24 -4.25
N ALA A 236 -14.45 -62.67 -3.12
CA ALA A 236 -13.87 -63.42 -2.01
C ALA A 236 -14.88 -64.42 -1.42
N ARG A 237 -16.15 -64.02 -1.27
CA ARG A 237 -17.21 -64.91 -0.80
C ARG A 237 -17.43 -66.08 -1.76
N VAL A 238 -17.52 -65.83 -3.06
CA VAL A 238 -17.67 -66.88 -4.08
C VAL A 238 -16.47 -67.84 -4.07
N LEU A 239 -15.25 -67.33 -3.90
CA LEU A 239 -14.05 -68.17 -3.79
C LEU A 239 -14.07 -69.03 -2.52
N LEU A 240 -14.52 -68.48 -1.40
CA LEU A 240 -14.67 -69.21 -0.14
C LEU A 240 -15.69 -70.36 -0.30
N GLU A 241 -16.83 -70.10 -0.92
CA GLU A 241 -17.84 -71.13 -1.25
C GLU A 241 -17.25 -72.23 -2.15
N LYS A 242 -16.49 -71.85 -3.20
CA LYS A 242 -15.80 -72.81 -4.07
C LYS A 242 -14.76 -73.65 -3.30
N LEU A 243 -14.00 -73.05 -2.39
CA LEU A 243 -13.03 -73.77 -1.55
C LEU A 243 -13.72 -74.76 -0.61
N GLN A 244 -14.83 -74.37 0.01
CA GLN A 244 -15.62 -75.28 0.85
C GLN A 244 -16.16 -76.48 0.05
N VAL A 245 -16.63 -76.26 -1.18
CA VAL A 245 -17.07 -77.35 -2.06
C VAL A 245 -15.87 -78.23 -2.44
N ALA A 246 -14.73 -77.64 -2.83
CA ALA A 246 -13.52 -78.40 -3.17
C ALA A 246 -13.00 -79.25 -1.99
N GLN A 247 -13.05 -78.72 -0.77
CA GLN A 247 -12.71 -79.46 0.45
C GLN A 247 -13.62 -80.67 0.67
N ARG A 248 -14.92 -80.57 0.35
CA ARG A 248 -15.88 -81.67 0.51
C ARG A 248 -15.80 -82.72 -0.58
N VAL A 249 -15.51 -82.32 -1.82
CA VAL A 249 -15.64 -83.20 -3.00
C VAL A 249 -14.31 -83.88 -3.36
N THR A 250 -13.16 -83.27 -3.05
CA THR A 250 -11.86 -83.86 -3.43
C THR A 250 -11.35 -84.84 -2.38
N PRO A 251 -10.73 -85.98 -2.76
CA PRO A 251 -10.18 -86.97 -1.82
C PRO A 251 -9.15 -86.35 -0.87
N MET A 252 -8.34 -85.43 -1.38
CA MET A 252 -7.35 -84.69 -0.58
C MET A 252 -8.03 -83.72 0.39
N GLY A 253 -9.10 -83.04 -0.03
CA GLY A 253 -9.92 -82.19 0.83
C GLY A 253 -10.57 -82.97 1.98
N THR A 254 -11.11 -84.16 1.68
CA THR A 254 -11.69 -85.04 2.70
C THR A 254 -10.63 -85.58 3.67
N LEU A 255 -9.41 -85.86 3.18
CA LEU A 255 -8.30 -86.25 4.06
C LEU A 255 -7.91 -85.10 5.00
N VAL A 256 -7.84 -83.86 4.50
CA VAL A 256 -7.54 -82.68 5.33
C VAL A 256 -8.66 -82.40 6.32
N SER A 257 -9.94 -82.53 5.94
CA SER A 257 -11.04 -82.34 6.87
C SER A 257 -11.08 -83.43 7.94
N LEU A 258 -10.86 -84.69 7.58
CA LEU A 258 -10.78 -85.80 8.53
C LEU A 258 -9.57 -85.67 9.45
N ALA A 259 -8.42 -85.26 8.93
CA ALA A 259 -7.23 -84.99 9.75
C ALA A 259 -7.48 -83.87 10.75
N ARG A 260 -8.18 -82.81 10.34
CA ARG A 260 -8.55 -81.70 11.24
C ARG A 260 -9.56 -82.14 12.30
N GLU A 261 -10.58 -82.88 11.91
CA GLU A 261 -11.58 -83.41 12.85
C GLU A 261 -10.95 -84.42 13.83
N ALA A 262 -10.04 -85.26 13.36
CA ALA A 262 -9.24 -86.16 14.20
C ALA A 262 -8.37 -85.34 15.17
N ALA A 263 -7.64 -84.33 14.71
CA ALA A 263 -6.83 -83.47 15.57
C ALA A 263 -7.69 -82.72 16.62
N GLU A 264 -8.87 -82.22 16.24
CA GLU A 264 -9.78 -81.55 17.19
C GLU A 264 -10.42 -82.53 18.18
N ARG A 265 -10.66 -83.78 17.78
CA ARG A 265 -11.12 -84.85 18.66
C ARG A 265 -10.02 -85.25 19.64
N ASP A 266 -8.80 -85.44 19.14
CA ASP A 266 -7.64 -85.82 19.94
C ASP A 266 -7.31 -84.73 20.94
N ALA A 267 -7.31 -83.46 20.52
CA ALA A 267 -7.13 -82.34 21.44
C ALA A 267 -8.23 -82.24 22.50
N ARG A 268 -9.49 -82.54 22.15
CA ARG A 268 -10.58 -82.63 23.15
C ARG A 268 -10.34 -83.78 24.12
N TRP A 269 -9.97 -84.95 23.63
CA TRP A 269 -9.63 -86.11 24.46
C TRP A 269 -8.45 -85.81 25.40
N ILE A 270 -7.35 -85.27 24.88
CA ILE A 270 -6.18 -84.81 25.64
C ILE A 270 -6.58 -83.81 26.72
N SER A 271 -7.37 -82.78 26.36
CA SER A 271 -7.82 -81.77 27.31
C SER A 271 -8.71 -82.36 28.42
N SER A 272 -9.49 -83.40 28.10
CA SER A 272 -10.30 -84.13 29.08
C SER A 272 -9.42 -84.99 29.99
N MET A 273 -8.41 -85.65 29.45
CA MET A 273 -7.47 -86.48 30.19
C MET A 273 -6.58 -85.66 31.13
N MET A 274 -6.15 -84.48 30.68
CA MET A 274 -5.39 -83.50 31.48
C MET A 274 -6.24 -82.87 32.61
N ARG A 275 -7.56 -82.72 32.43
CA ARG A 275 -8.45 -82.14 33.44
C ARG A 275 -8.98 -83.16 34.47
N SER A 276 -8.92 -84.45 34.18
CA SER A 276 -9.20 -85.49 35.18
C SER A 276 -7.97 -85.66 36.07
N ASP A 277 -8.00 -85.04 37.25
CA ASP A 277 -6.95 -84.98 38.31
C ASP A 277 -6.51 -86.35 38.91
N GLY A 278 -6.66 -87.46 38.17
CA GLY A 278 -6.44 -88.82 38.67
C GLY A 278 -5.86 -89.81 37.65
N ALA A 279 -5.28 -89.36 36.54
CA ALA A 279 -4.52 -90.25 35.66
C ALA A 279 -3.21 -90.63 36.36
N ALA A 280 -3.19 -91.83 36.96
CA ALA A 280 -2.07 -92.39 37.70
C ALA A 280 -0.74 -92.25 36.92
N THR A 281 0.17 -91.45 37.47
CA THR A 281 1.54 -91.15 37.00
C THR A 281 2.49 -92.37 36.96
N GLY A 282 1.96 -93.60 36.96
CA GLY A 282 2.73 -94.86 37.00
C GLY A 282 2.52 -95.80 35.81
N SER A 283 1.70 -95.45 34.82
CA SER A 283 1.54 -96.26 33.61
C SER A 283 2.75 -96.09 32.69
N ARG A 284 3.41 -97.20 32.33
CA ARG A 284 4.63 -97.26 31.48
C ARG A 284 4.47 -96.71 30.05
N GLY A 285 3.28 -96.24 29.67
CA GLY A 285 2.99 -95.56 28.39
C GLY A 285 2.56 -94.10 28.52
N PHE A 286 2.40 -93.57 29.74
CA PHE A 286 1.86 -92.23 29.97
C PHE A 286 2.76 -91.13 29.39
N GLU A 287 4.07 -91.26 29.53
CA GLU A 287 5.04 -90.25 29.08
C GLU A 287 5.07 -90.15 27.54
N ALA A 288 5.00 -91.27 26.83
CA ALA A 288 4.95 -91.31 25.36
C ALA A 288 3.61 -90.81 24.79
N ASP A 289 2.51 -90.98 25.54
CA ASP A 289 1.21 -90.44 25.16
C ASP A 289 1.10 -88.94 25.51
N TYR A 290 1.79 -88.49 26.57
CA TYR A 290 1.91 -87.08 26.95
C TYR A 290 2.74 -86.28 25.94
N GLU A 291 3.89 -86.80 25.49
CA GLU A 291 4.69 -86.17 24.43
C GLU A 291 3.89 -86.03 23.12
N ARG A 292 3.22 -87.10 22.68
CA ARG A 292 2.34 -87.04 21.50
C ARG A 292 1.21 -86.05 21.69
N ALA A 293 0.64 -85.96 22.89
CA ALA A 293 -0.40 -84.99 23.19
C ALA A 293 0.11 -83.54 23.10
N GLN A 294 1.35 -83.30 23.54
CA GLN A 294 1.99 -82.00 23.44
C GLN A 294 2.26 -81.61 21.98
N GLU A 295 2.76 -82.52 21.15
CA GLU A 295 2.95 -82.31 19.71
C GLU A 295 1.63 -81.95 19.01
N VAL A 296 0.54 -82.67 19.33
CA VAL A 296 -0.79 -82.39 18.76
C VAL A 296 -1.30 -81.00 19.19
N LEU A 297 -1.06 -80.61 20.44
CA LEU A 297 -1.46 -79.27 20.93
C LEU A 297 -0.67 -78.14 20.24
N GLU A 298 0.64 -78.30 20.07
CA GLU A 298 1.47 -77.33 19.34
C GLU A 298 1.02 -77.16 17.89
N LEU A 299 0.69 -78.28 17.23
CA LEU A 299 0.22 -78.27 15.85
C LEU A 299 -1.15 -77.56 15.74
N LEU A 300 -2.03 -77.78 16.72
CA LEU A 300 -3.34 -77.13 16.79
C LEU A 300 -3.23 -75.62 17.09
N GLU A 301 -2.29 -75.22 17.93
CA GLU A 301 -1.96 -73.80 18.14
C GLU A 301 -1.38 -73.14 16.88
N GLY A 302 -0.57 -73.87 16.10
CA GLY A 302 -0.12 -73.46 14.77
C GLY A 302 -1.30 -73.15 13.85
N ILE A 303 -2.24 -74.10 13.73
CA ILE A 303 -3.45 -73.94 12.92
C ILE A 303 -4.31 -72.75 13.39
N ARG A 304 -4.45 -72.53 14.71
CA ARG A 304 -5.20 -71.38 15.25
C ARG A 304 -4.55 -70.05 14.92
N ARG A 305 -3.22 -69.95 14.99
CA ARG A 305 -2.47 -68.74 14.62
C ARG A 305 -2.65 -68.42 13.15
N GLU A 306 -2.56 -69.43 12.29
CA GLU A 306 -2.74 -69.25 10.85
C GLU A 306 -4.18 -68.82 10.50
N ASN A 307 -5.18 -69.40 11.16
CA ASN A 307 -6.59 -68.97 10.98
C ASN A 307 -6.82 -67.51 11.42
N LYS A 308 -6.24 -67.08 12.56
CA LYS A 308 -6.31 -65.67 12.98
C LYS A 308 -5.66 -64.74 11.96
N LEU A 309 -4.58 -65.19 11.32
CA LEU A 309 -3.89 -64.44 10.28
C LEU A 309 -4.75 -64.33 9.02
N ILE A 310 -5.41 -65.42 8.61
CA ILE A 310 -6.38 -65.43 7.50
C ILE A 310 -7.56 -64.49 7.81
N GLU A 311 -8.09 -64.50 9.03
CA GLU A 311 -9.19 -63.61 9.45
C GLU A 311 -8.76 -62.14 9.51
N ALA A 312 -7.54 -61.86 9.98
CA ALA A 312 -6.99 -60.50 9.95
C ALA A 312 -6.80 -59.98 8.52
N LEU A 313 -6.37 -60.85 7.60
CA LEU A 313 -6.24 -60.52 6.18
C LEU A 313 -7.61 -60.30 5.51
N SER A 314 -8.64 -61.08 5.88
CA SER A 314 -10.00 -60.89 5.35
C SER A 314 -10.66 -59.60 5.87
N GLN A 315 -10.24 -59.09 7.03
CA GLN A 315 -10.62 -57.78 7.56
C GLN A 315 -9.77 -56.61 7.00
N GLY A 316 -8.87 -56.87 6.03
CA GLY A 316 -8.05 -55.84 5.40
C GLY A 316 -6.89 -55.33 6.26
N LYS A 317 -6.61 -55.96 7.41
CA LYS A 317 -5.49 -55.59 8.28
C LYS A 317 -4.21 -56.26 7.75
N ARG A 318 -3.28 -55.46 7.21
CA ARG A 318 -1.93 -55.95 6.87
C ARG A 318 -1.17 -56.32 8.15
N MET A 319 -1.15 -57.60 8.50
CA MET A 319 -0.26 -58.11 9.55
C MET A 319 1.11 -58.47 8.96
N LYS A 320 2.18 -58.04 9.64
CA LYS A 320 3.56 -58.41 9.35
C LYS A 320 3.72 -59.92 9.60
N ARG A 321 4.09 -60.71 8.58
CA ARG A 321 4.33 -62.15 8.75
C ARG A 321 5.51 -62.34 9.71
N VAL A 322 5.26 -62.94 10.87
CA VAL A 322 6.32 -63.45 11.75
C VAL A 322 6.61 -64.90 11.31
N PRO A 323 7.83 -65.22 10.86
CA PRO A 323 8.16 -66.55 10.38
C PRO A 323 8.06 -67.60 11.49
N PHE A 324 7.52 -68.77 11.16
CA PHE A 324 7.35 -69.90 12.06
C PHE A 324 8.74 -70.43 12.47
N GLY A 325 9.10 -70.32 13.75
CA GLY A 325 10.39 -70.76 14.31
C GLY A 325 11.24 -69.68 14.98
N SER A 326 10.84 -68.41 14.94
CA SER A 326 11.54 -67.36 15.71
C SER A 326 11.02 -67.27 17.14
N SER A 327 11.31 -68.27 17.97
CA SER A 327 11.19 -68.18 19.43
C SER A 327 12.37 -67.38 19.99
N GLN A 328 12.58 -66.16 19.48
CA GLN A 328 13.39 -65.18 20.20
C GLN A 328 12.46 -64.09 20.70
N PRO A 329 12.43 -63.85 22.03
CA PRO A 329 11.68 -62.72 22.56
C PRO A 329 12.31 -61.45 21.97
N THR A 330 11.55 -60.75 21.14
CA THR A 330 11.84 -59.38 20.75
C THR A 330 11.99 -58.56 22.03
N GLN A 331 13.23 -58.14 22.32
CA GLN A 331 13.47 -57.10 23.30
C GLN A 331 12.75 -55.84 22.80
N GLU A 332 11.79 -55.38 23.61
CA GLU A 332 11.23 -54.04 23.49
C GLU A 332 12.39 -53.04 23.64
N GLU A 333 12.80 -52.44 22.53
CA GLU A 333 13.56 -51.19 22.57
C GLU A 333 12.61 -50.11 23.08
N GLU A 334 12.69 -49.82 24.38
CA GLU A 334 12.36 -48.50 24.91
C GLU A 334 13.33 -47.48 24.30
N GLY A 335 12.80 -46.56 23.50
CA GLY A 335 13.57 -45.50 22.87
C GLY A 335 12.72 -44.27 22.54
N VAL A 336 12.59 -43.41 23.56
CA VAL A 336 12.38 -41.93 23.58
C VAL A 336 11.28 -41.31 22.73
#